data_AF-A0A315E3I0-F1
#
_entry.id   AF-A0A315E3I0-F1
#
_cell.length_a   1.000
_cell.length_b   1.000
_cell.length_c   1.000
_cell.angle_alpha   90.00
_cell.angle_beta   90.00
_cell.angle_gamma   90.00
#
_symmetry.space_group_name_H-M   'P 1'
#
loop_
_entity.id
_entity.type
_entity.pdbx_description
1 polymer ?
#
loop_
_entity_poly.entity_id
_entity_poly.type
_entity_poly.pdbx_seq_one_letter_code
_entity_poly.pdbx_strand_id
1 'polypeptide(L)' 'MTDKALTIGGLETVYDALATAIDQAGADKAELFLVKLALLQAQALGDATRFQQQVDTALQDL' A
#
# COMPACT_ATOMS: atom_id res chain seq x y z
N MET A 1 19.87 10.68 8.48
CA MET A 1 18.81 9.66 8.37
C MET A 1 18.26 9.81 6.97
N THR A 2 18.54 8.86 6.09
CA THR A 2 18.16 8.98 4.68
C THR A 2 16.72 8.53 4.59
N ASP A 3 15.79 9.48 4.49
CA ASP A 3 14.44 9.23 4.03
C ASP A 3 14.55 8.55 2.67
N LYS A 4 14.49 7.22 2.67
CA LYS A 4 14.50 6.40 1.46
C LYS A 4 13.10 6.46 0.86
N ALA A 5 12.67 7.68 0.53
CA ALA A 5 11.52 7.87 -0.33
C ALA A 5 11.81 7.11 -1.62
N LEU A 6 10.87 6.28 -2.06
CA LEU A 6 11.00 5.65 -3.36
C LEU A 6 11.20 6.76 -4.39
N THR A 7 12.20 6.59 -5.26
CA THR A 7 12.32 7.44 -6.44
C THR A 7 11.08 7.25 -7.31
N ILE A 8 10.80 8.20 -8.21
CA ILE A 8 9.65 8.12 -9.11
C ILE A 8 9.59 6.76 -9.84
N GLY A 9 10.72 6.28 -10.37
CA GLY A 9 10.78 4.94 -11.00
C GLY A 9 10.52 3.78 -10.03
N GLY A 10 10.87 3.94 -8.75
CA GLY A 10 10.50 2.98 -7.71
C GLY A 10 9.00 2.96 -7.46
N LEU A 11 8.35 4.12 -7.42
CA LEU A 11 6.90 4.24 -7.30
C LEU A 11 6.19 3.63 -8.52
N GLU A 12 6.68 3.87 -9.73
CA GLU A 12 6.15 3.27 -10.96
C GLU A 12 6.20 1.73 -10.91
N THR A 13 7.33 1.18 -10.43
CA THR A 13 7.48 -0.28 -10.27
C THR A 13 6.49 -0.85 -9.25
N VAL A 14 6.30 -0.16 -8.12
CA VAL A 14 5.34 -0.59 -7.09
C VAL A 14 3.91 -0.48 -7.60
N TYR A 15 3.59 0.59 -8.33
CA TYR A 15 2.26 0.79 -8.93
C TYR A 15 1.95 -0.28 -9.98
N ASP A 16 2.90 -0.58 -10.87
CA ASP A 16 2.76 -1.63 -11.89
C ASP A 16 2.55 -3.03 -11.26
N ALA A 17 3.33 -3.34 -10.23
CA ALA A 17 3.17 -4.57 -9.46
C ALA A 17 1.80 -4.64 -8.77
N LEU A 18 1.32 -3.52 -8.21
CA LEU A 18 0.00 -3.43 -7.58
C LEU A 18 -1.12 -3.63 -8.60
N ALA A 19 -1.04 -2.94 -9.75
CA ALA A 19 -2.01 -3.06 -10.83
C ALA A 19 -2.12 -4.50 -11.34
N THR A 20 -0.97 -5.14 -11.57
CA THR A 20 -0.89 -6.55 -11.98
C THR A 20 -1.49 -7.49 -10.93
N ALA A 21 -1.24 -7.23 -9.64
CA ALA A 21 -1.78 -8.06 -8.56
C ALA A 21 -3.30 -7.88 -8.38
N ILE A 22 -3.81 -6.66 -8.56
CA ILE A 22 -5.25 -6.37 -8.54
C ILE A 22 -5.95 -7.09 -9.70
N ASP A 23 -5.37 -7.04 -10.91
CA ASP A 23 -5.91 -7.75 -12.07
C ASP A 23 -5.97 -9.27 -11.84
N GLN A 24 -4.91 -9.84 -11.26
CA GLN A 24 -4.87 -11.26 -10.89
C GLN A 24 -5.86 -11.64 -9.78
N ALA A 25 -6.09 -10.77 -8.80
CA ALA A 25 -7.09 -10.99 -7.77
C ALA A 25 -8.52 -10.97 -8.35
N GLY A 26 -8.72 -10.15 -9.38
CA GLY A 26 -10.02 -9.90 -10.01
C GLY A 26 -10.85 -8.87 -9.25
N ALA A 27 -11.77 -8.20 -9.95
CA ALA A 27 -12.55 -7.07 -9.43
C ALA A 27 -13.30 -7.37 -8.12
N ASP A 28 -13.80 -8.61 -7.96
CA ASP A 28 -14.54 -9.06 -6.77
C ASP A 28 -13.65 -9.18 -5.51
N LYS A 29 -12.33 -9.39 -5.70
CA LYS A 29 -11.37 -9.60 -4.61
C LYS A 29 -10.34 -8.48 -4.50
N ALA A 30 -10.41 -7.46 -5.36
CA ALA A 30 -9.46 -6.34 -5.36
C ALA A 30 -9.42 -5.64 -4.00
N GLU A 31 -10.58 -5.32 -3.42
CA GLU A 31 -10.68 -4.70 -2.09
C GLU A 31 -10.09 -5.61 -0.99
N LEU A 32 -10.45 -6.89 -1.00
CA LEU A 32 -9.95 -7.90 -0.07
C LEU A 32 -8.43 -8.07 -0.15
N PHE A 33 -7.88 -8.05 -1.37
CA PHE A 33 -6.44 -8.08 -1.62
C PHE A 33 -5.75 -6.83 -1.06
N LEU A 34 -6.28 -5.64 -1.35
CA LEU A 34 -5.71 -4.37 -0.88
C LEU A 34 -5.71 -4.28 0.65
N VAL A 35 -6.80 -4.68 1.31
CA VAL A 35 -6.86 -4.74 2.78
C VAL A 35 -5.82 -5.71 3.33
N LYS A 36 -5.68 -6.90 2.72
CA LYS A 36 -4.68 -7.88 3.15
C LYS A 36 -3.25 -7.39 2.95
N LEU A 37 -2.97 -6.71 1.84
CA LEU A 37 -1.67 -6.08 1.59
C LEU A 37 -1.39 -4.99 2.65
N ALA A 38 -2.36 -4.14 2.93
CA ALA A 38 -2.23 -3.08 3.94
C ALA A 38 -1.95 -3.67 5.34
N LEU A 39 -2.63 -4.75 5.73
CA LEU A 39 -2.38 -5.44 7.00
C LEU A 39 -0.98 -6.08 7.05
N LEU A 40 -0.48 -6.65 5.95
CA LEU A 40 0.89 -7.15 5.86
C LEU A 40 1.90 -6.01 6.03
N GLN A 41 1.65 -4.86 5.41
CA GLN A 41 2.49 -3.67 5.55
C GLN A 41 2.44 -3.12 6.99
N ALA A 42 1.28 -3.13 7.65
CA ALA A 42 1.14 -2.75 9.06
C ALA A 42 1.99 -3.65 9.96
N GLN A 43 1.97 -4.97 9.72
CA GLN A 43 2.81 -5.91 10.46
C GLN A 43 4.31 -5.71 10.18
N ALA A 44 4.68 -5.45 8.92
CA ALA A 44 6.07 -5.17 8.55
C ALA A 44 6.56 -3.84 9.15
N LEU A 45 5.68 -2.84 9.27
CA LEU A 45 5.94 -1.57 9.93
C LEU A 45 6.11 -1.74 11.44
N GLY A 46 5.38 -2.69 12.04
CA GLY A 46 5.43 -2.98 13.49
C GLY A 46 4.82 -1.89 14.36
N ASP A 47 4.14 -0.90 13.78
CA ASP A 47 3.58 0.26 14.47
C ASP A 47 2.14 0.52 14.00
N ALA A 48 1.19 0.14 14.86
CA ALA A 48 -0.23 0.29 14.59
C ALA A 48 -0.68 1.77 14.55
N THR A 49 -0.08 2.64 15.36
CA THR A 49 -0.43 4.07 15.39
C THR A 49 0.00 4.74 14.09
N ARG A 50 1.21 4.45 13.62
CA ARG A 50 1.72 4.99 12.36
C ARG A 50 0.93 4.46 11.15
N PHE A 51 0.52 3.19 11.17
CA PHE A 51 -0.38 2.66 10.15
C PHE A 51 -1.74 3.38 10.16
N GLN A 52 -2.33 3.58 11.35
CA GLN A 52 -3.61 4.31 11.47
C GLN A 52 -3.52 5.75 10.94
N GLN A 53 -2.40 6.44 11.19
CA GLN A 53 -2.13 7.77 10.64
C GLN A 53 -2.04 7.76 9.10
N GLN A 54 -1.39 6.73 8.53
CA GLN A 54 -1.33 6.56 7.07
C GLN A 54 -2.71 6.31 6.46
N VAL A 55 -3.56 5.54 7.14
CA VAL A 55 -4.96 5.32 6.72
C VAL A 55 -5.73 6.64 6.70
N ASP A 56 -5.64 7.45 7.77
CA ASP A 56 -6.32 8.75 7.82
C ASP A 56 -5.82 9.70 6.73
N THR A 57 -4.50 9.74 6.52
CA THR A 57 -3.89 10.55 5.45
C THR A 57 -4.37 10.11 4.07
N ALA A 58 -4.43 8.80 3.81
CA ALA A 58 -4.92 8.27 2.54
C ALA A 58 -6.41 8.57 2.31
N LEU A 59 -7.22 8.62 3.38
CA LEU A 59 -8.63 9.01 3.28
C LEU A 59 -8.82 10.50 2.99
N GLN A 60 -7.90 11.36 3.44
CA GLN A 60 -7.93 12.80 3.17
C GLN A 60 -7.47 13.16 1.75
N ASP A 61 -6.63 12.31 1.14
CA ASP A 61 -6.04 12.51 -0.20
C ASP A 61 -6.79 11.76 -1.32
N LEU A 62 -7.90 11.10 -0.98
CA LEU A 62 -8.71 10.28 -1.90
C LEU A 62 -9.61 11.14 -2.82
#